data_AF-A0A3C0PAK1-F1
#
_entry.id   AF-A0A3C0PAK1-F1
#
_cell.length_a   1.000
_cell.length_b   1.000
_cell.length_c   1.000
_cell.angle_alpha   90.00
_cell.angle_beta   90.00
_cell.angle_gamma   90.00
#
_symmetry.space_group_name_H-M   'P 1'
#
loop_
_entity.id
_entity.type
_entity.pdbx_description
1 polymer ?
#
loop_
_entity_poly.entity_id
_entity_poly.type
_entity_poly.pdbx_seq_one_letter_code
_entity_poly.pdbx_strand_id
1 'polypeptide(L)'
;MKIEEKNWCRTLLVSYSHLETICGAIDKTVLNCGLGSCNTYCDAEYVANKMINLIDRKKFLINLKVLIDNALSKIKTSLARVLMLKYVDGVDSKLASEIMKISTRTYFRQINAGLDSLWSSLEHLGYNALSLYELLKNENWILEIYESYNKKDLKEEEIQNLSFLGMAINQYKHSSALAM
;
A
#
# COMPACT_ATOMS: atom_id res chain seq x y z
N MET A 1 -2.82 -16.37 -0.11
CA MET A 1 -2.57 -15.09 0.59
C MET A 1 -3.87 -14.57 1.15
N LYS A 2 -3.89 -14.26 2.45
CA LYS A 2 -5.03 -13.65 3.15
C LYS A 2 -5.28 -12.24 2.62
N ILE A 3 -6.50 -11.74 2.77
CA ILE A 3 -6.88 -10.38 2.33
C ILE A 3 -6.00 -9.33 3.02
N GLU A 4 -5.77 -9.50 4.31
CA GLU A 4 -4.90 -8.67 5.14
C GLU A 4 -3.48 -8.50 4.55
N GLU A 5 -2.86 -9.61 4.16
CA GLU A 5 -1.51 -9.67 3.58
C GLU A 5 -1.46 -8.92 2.23
N LYS A 6 -2.53 -9.04 1.42
CA LYS A 6 -2.66 -8.29 0.16
C LYS A 6 -2.72 -6.79 0.43
N ASN A 7 -3.44 -6.38 1.46
CA ASN A 7 -3.63 -4.97 1.79
C ASN A 7 -2.32 -4.33 2.25
N TRP A 8 -1.52 -5.02 3.06
CA TRP A 8 -0.18 -4.55 3.39
C TRP A 8 0.70 -4.36 2.14
N CYS A 9 0.70 -5.32 1.22
CA CYS A 9 1.45 -5.20 -0.02
C CYS A 9 1.01 -3.98 -0.86
N ARG A 10 -0.31 -3.79 -1.02
CA ARG A 10 -0.88 -2.64 -1.74
C ARG A 10 -0.49 -1.33 -1.06
N THR A 11 -0.60 -1.26 0.26
CA THR A 11 -0.24 -0.09 1.06
C THR A 11 1.23 0.28 0.89
N LEU A 12 2.15 -0.69 0.99
CA LEU A 12 3.58 -0.45 0.81
C LEU A 12 3.89 0.09 -0.59
N LEU A 13 3.30 -0.49 -1.63
CA LEU A 13 3.52 -0.05 -3.02
C LEU A 13 2.97 1.36 -3.30
N VAL A 14 1.79 1.70 -2.77
CA VAL A 14 1.26 3.07 -2.90
C VAL A 14 2.11 4.04 -2.10
N SER A 15 2.48 3.68 -0.87
CA SER A 15 3.32 4.50 0.00
C SER A 15 4.66 4.80 -0.65
N TYR A 16 5.25 3.81 -1.34
CA TYR A 16 6.51 3.93 -2.08
C TYR A 16 6.51 5.11 -3.06
N SER A 17 5.41 5.32 -3.79
CA SER A 17 5.28 6.43 -4.75
C SER A 17 5.34 7.82 -4.09
N HIS A 18 4.96 7.92 -2.82
CA HIS A 18 4.90 9.16 -2.07
C HIS A 18 6.15 9.44 -1.23
N LEU A 19 7.01 8.43 -0.97
CA LEU A 19 8.17 8.57 -0.08
C LEU A 19 9.11 9.70 -0.50
N GLU A 20 9.40 9.83 -1.78
CA GLU A 20 10.30 10.87 -2.29
C GLU A 20 9.72 12.28 -2.05
N THR A 21 8.42 12.44 -2.32
CA THR A 21 7.71 13.71 -2.11
C THR A 21 7.72 14.11 -0.63
N ILE A 22 7.46 13.15 0.26
CA ILE A 22 7.44 13.38 1.72
C ILE A 22 8.86 13.71 2.22
N CYS A 23 9.88 12.99 1.78
CA CYS A 23 11.27 13.29 2.11
C CYS A 23 11.66 14.72 1.68
N GLY A 24 11.26 15.13 0.47
CA GLY A 24 11.49 16.50 0.00
C GLY A 24 10.74 17.56 0.81
N ALA A 25 9.53 17.26 1.28
CA ALA A 25 8.79 18.14 2.18
C ALA A 25 9.44 18.26 3.57
N ILE A 26 10.00 17.17 4.09
CA ILE A 26 10.77 17.18 5.34
C ILE A 26 12.01 18.07 5.19
N ASP A 27 12.77 17.93 4.10
CA ASP A 27 13.97 18.75 3.86
C ASP A 27 13.65 20.25 3.82
N LYS A 28 12.58 20.62 3.11
CA LYS A 28 12.07 22.01 3.09
C LYS A 28 11.68 22.50 4.48
N THR A 29 11.04 21.64 5.28
CA THR A 29 10.64 21.98 6.65
C THR A 29 11.85 22.18 7.55
N VAL A 30 12.86 21.32 7.46
CA VAL A 30 14.12 21.45 8.22
C VAL A 30 14.83 22.76 7.85
N LEU A 31 14.95 23.06 6.55
CA LEU A 31 15.54 24.31 6.08
C LEU A 31 14.79 25.53 6.62
N ASN A 32 13.46 25.52 6.54
CA ASN A 32 12.62 26.59 7.07
C ASN A 32 12.74 26.73 8.59
N CYS A 33 12.91 25.64 9.34
CA CYS A 33 13.18 25.73 10.78
C CYS A 33 14.51 26.45 11.06
N GLY A 34 15.53 26.22 10.23
CA GLY A 34 16.84 26.85 10.39
C GLY A 34 16.82 28.33 10.04
N LEU A 35 16.14 28.69 8.96
CA LEU A 35 15.96 30.08 8.53
C LEU A 35 14.99 30.85 9.43
N GLY A 36 14.04 30.18 10.09
CA GLY A 36 13.10 30.80 11.02
C GLY A 36 13.68 31.05 12.40
N SER A 37 14.69 30.26 12.82
CA SER A 37 15.28 30.37 14.17
C SER A 37 15.99 31.69 14.42
N CYS A 38 16.40 32.42 13.38
CA CYS A 38 17.00 33.75 13.53
C CYS A 38 15.96 34.88 13.67
N ASN A 39 14.67 34.62 13.46
CA ASN A 39 13.60 35.63 13.45
C ASN A 39 12.54 35.48 14.56
N THR A 40 12.54 34.37 15.30
CA THR A 40 11.58 34.15 16.40
C THR A 40 12.31 33.96 17.73
N TYR A 41 11.74 34.49 18.82
CA TYR A 41 12.14 34.27 20.22
C TYR A 41 11.89 32.82 20.67
N CYS A 42 12.30 31.84 19.86
CA CYS A 42 12.19 30.44 20.18
C CYS A 42 13.51 29.95 20.76
N ASP A 43 13.41 29.12 21.78
CA ASP A 43 14.55 28.41 22.34
C ASP A 43 15.26 27.60 21.25
N ALA A 44 16.57 27.82 21.12
CA ALA A 44 17.41 27.13 20.16
C ALA A 44 17.38 25.61 20.37
N GLU A 45 17.24 25.16 21.63
CA GLU A 45 17.12 23.75 21.96
C GLU A 45 15.84 23.14 21.37
N TYR A 46 14.71 23.84 21.47
CA TYR A 46 13.44 23.38 20.89
C TYR A 46 13.54 23.22 19.36
N VAL A 47 14.13 24.21 18.68
CA VAL A 47 14.30 24.18 17.22
C VAL A 47 15.23 23.03 16.80
N ALA A 48 16.34 22.84 17.53
CA ALA A 48 17.27 21.74 17.27
C ALA A 48 16.60 20.37 17.46
N ASN A 49 15.87 20.16 18.56
CA ASN A 49 15.15 18.92 18.82
C ASN A 49 14.09 18.63 17.75
N LYS A 50 13.38 19.66 17.27
CA LYS A 50 12.43 19.52 16.16
C LYS A 50 13.11 19.07 14.87
N MET A 51 14.28 19.64 14.54
CA MET A 51 15.04 19.23 13.35
C MET A 51 15.54 17.79 13.46
N ILE A 52 16.05 17.39 14.63
CA ILE A 52 16.51 16.02 14.88
C ILE A 52 15.36 15.02 14.63
N ASN A 53 14.18 15.28 15.21
CA ASN A 53 13.00 14.44 15.01
C ASN A 53 12.59 14.33 13.52
N LEU A 54 12.66 15.42 12.77
CA LEU A 54 12.38 15.43 11.33
C LEU A 54 13.42 14.61 10.54
N ILE A 55 14.69 14.73 10.88
CA ILE A 55 15.78 13.97 10.25
C ILE A 55 15.64 12.48 10.56
N ASP A 56 15.32 12.11 11.80
CA ASP A 56 15.12 10.71 12.18
C ASP A 56 13.90 10.09 11.49
N ARG A 57 12.80 10.85 11.36
CA ARG A 57 11.66 10.45 10.53
C ARG A 57 12.07 10.25 9.07
N LYS A 58 12.92 11.12 8.50
CA LYS A 58 13.42 10.95 7.13
C LYS A 58 14.26 9.66 6.99
N LYS A 59 15.14 9.36 7.94
CA LYS A 59 15.91 8.11 7.96
C LYS A 59 14.98 6.89 7.94
N PHE A 60 13.91 6.93 8.74
CA PHE A 60 12.90 5.87 8.73
C PHE A 60 12.26 5.68 7.34
N LEU A 61 11.83 6.76 6.68
CA LEU A 61 11.23 6.68 5.34
C LEU A 61 12.20 6.16 4.27
N ILE A 62 13.48 6.52 4.36
CA ILE A 62 14.52 5.98 3.47
C ILE A 62 14.71 4.48 3.70
N ASN A 63 14.76 4.04 4.96
CA ASN A 63 14.87 2.61 5.28
C ASN A 63 13.64 1.83 4.78
N LEU A 64 12.45 2.42 4.86
CA LEU A 64 11.24 1.84 4.31
C LEU A 64 11.33 1.68 2.78
N LYS A 65 11.87 2.69 2.08
CA LYS A 65 12.13 2.58 0.64
C LYS A 65 13.06 1.41 0.32
N VAL A 66 14.18 1.32 1.04
CA VAL A 66 15.19 0.24 0.86
C VAL A 66 14.57 -1.14 1.12
N LEU A 67 13.72 -1.26 2.13
CA LEU A 67 12.97 -2.50 2.40
C LEU A 67 12.11 -2.91 1.20
N ILE A 68 11.35 -1.97 0.63
CA ILE A 68 10.47 -2.23 -0.51
C ILE A 68 11.29 -2.58 -1.76
N ASP A 69 12.39 -1.86 -2.03
CA ASP A 69 13.30 -2.14 -3.15
C ASP A 69 13.91 -3.55 -3.02
N ASN A 70 14.36 -3.91 -1.81
CA ASN A 70 14.89 -5.24 -1.52
C ASN A 70 13.83 -6.33 -1.73
N ALA A 71 12.57 -6.08 -1.36
CA ALA A 71 11.50 -7.03 -1.58
C ALA A 71 11.16 -7.18 -3.08
N LEU A 72 11.08 -6.07 -3.82
CA LEU A 72 10.80 -6.08 -5.26
C LEU A 72 11.92 -6.75 -6.07
N SER A 73 13.19 -6.56 -5.68
CA SER A 73 14.34 -7.16 -6.38
C SER A 73 14.37 -8.68 -6.34
N LYS A 74 13.70 -9.30 -5.35
CA LYS A 74 13.61 -10.76 -5.19
C LYS A 74 12.48 -11.38 -6.02
N ILE A 75 11.61 -10.56 -6.62
CA ILE A 75 10.48 -11.03 -7.42
C ILE A 75 10.86 -11.05 -8.90
N LYS A 76 10.22 -11.93 -9.67
CA LYS A 76 10.35 -11.94 -11.13
C LYS A 76 10.07 -10.55 -11.72
N THR A 77 11.00 -10.04 -12.53
CA THR A 77 10.97 -8.68 -13.11
C THR A 77 9.65 -8.35 -13.82
N SER A 78 9.02 -9.32 -14.49
CA SER A 78 7.73 -9.12 -15.15
C SER A 78 6.61 -8.78 -14.15
N LEU A 79 6.60 -9.44 -12.99
CA LEU A 79 5.61 -9.21 -11.94
C LEU A 79 5.88 -7.89 -11.22
N ALA A 80 7.14 -7.63 -10.87
CA ALA A 80 7.55 -6.35 -10.28
C ALA A 80 7.13 -5.17 -11.19
N ARG A 81 7.36 -5.27 -12.51
CA ARG A 81 6.97 -4.24 -13.46
C ARG A 81 5.46 -4.01 -13.52
N VAL A 82 4.64 -5.06 -13.45
CA VAL A 82 3.17 -4.92 -13.39
C VAL A 82 2.76 -4.19 -12.11
N LEU A 83 3.38 -4.51 -10.97
CA LEU A 83 3.10 -3.84 -9.69
C LEU A 83 3.48 -2.36 -9.74
N MET A 84 4.67 -2.03 -10.27
CA MET A 84 5.12 -0.64 -10.41
C MET A 84 4.17 0.18 -11.29
N LEU A 85 3.81 -0.34 -12.47
CA LEU A 85 2.86 0.34 -13.36
C LEU A 85 1.51 0.60 -12.68
N LYS A 86 1.02 -0.35 -11.88
CA LYS A 86 -0.29 -0.23 -11.24
C LYS A 86 -0.28 0.73 -10.05
N TYR A 87 0.69 0.58 -9.15
CA TYR A 87 0.64 1.18 -7.82
C TYR A 87 1.57 2.39 -7.67
N VAL A 88 2.64 2.46 -8.47
CA VAL A 88 3.59 3.59 -8.42
C VAL A 88 3.28 4.58 -9.53
N ASP A 89 3.13 4.12 -10.76
CA ASP A 89 2.85 5.00 -11.91
C ASP A 89 1.35 5.32 -12.05
N GLY A 90 0.47 4.60 -11.34
CA GLY A 90 -0.98 4.82 -11.38
C GLY A 90 -1.63 4.59 -12.74
N VAL A 91 -1.01 3.78 -13.61
CA VAL A 91 -1.47 3.57 -14.99
C VAL A 91 -2.77 2.76 -15.02
N ASP A 92 -3.68 3.16 -15.89
CA ASP A 92 -4.92 2.42 -16.11
C ASP A 92 -4.65 0.98 -16.58
N SER A 93 -5.51 0.04 -16.18
CA SER A 93 -5.32 -1.38 -16.44
C SER A 93 -5.27 -1.71 -17.93
N LYS A 94 -6.03 -0.99 -18.77
CA LYS A 94 -6.03 -1.20 -20.22
C LYS A 94 -4.71 -0.73 -20.83
N LEU A 95 -4.31 0.49 -20.53
CA LEU A 95 -3.05 1.06 -21.00
C LEU A 95 -1.83 0.27 -20.49
N ALA A 96 -1.84 -0.15 -19.23
CA ALA A 96 -0.79 -0.98 -18.64
C ALA A 96 -0.68 -2.34 -19.36
N SER A 97 -1.80 -2.96 -19.72
CA SER A 97 -1.80 -4.21 -20.47
C SER A 97 -1.23 -4.05 -21.89
N GLU A 98 -1.51 -2.92 -22.54
CA GLU A 98 -0.95 -2.55 -23.85
C GLU A 98 0.56 -2.30 -23.77
N ILE A 99 1.03 -1.53 -22.78
CA ILE A 99 2.46 -1.29 -22.50
C ILE A 99 3.20 -2.61 -22.28
N MET A 100 2.58 -3.52 -21.52
CA MET A 100 3.15 -4.84 -21.21
C MET A 100 2.98 -5.86 -22.32
N LYS A 101 2.25 -5.54 -23.40
CA LYS A 101 1.91 -6.43 -24.52
C LYS A 101 1.29 -7.75 -24.05
N ILE A 102 0.39 -7.68 -23.08
CA ILE A 102 -0.34 -8.84 -22.52
C ILE A 102 -1.84 -8.57 -22.53
N SER A 103 -2.65 -9.64 -22.49
CA SER A 103 -4.09 -9.48 -22.30
C SER A 103 -4.41 -8.87 -20.93
N THR A 104 -5.52 -8.14 -20.83
CA THR A 104 -6.05 -7.61 -19.55
C THR A 104 -6.25 -8.72 -18.51
N ARG A 105 -6.75 -9.90 -18.92
CA ARG A 105 -6.86 -11.06 -18.02
C ARG A 105 -5.50 -11.49 -17.47
N THR A 106 -4.49 -11.56 -18.32
CA THR A 106 -3.11 -11.90 -17.92
C THR A 106 -2.54 -10.84 -16.99
N TYR A 107 -2.81 -9.56 -17.26
CA TYR A 107 -2.40 -8.44 -16.42
C TYR A 107 -2.96 -8.57 -14.99
N PHE A 108 -4.27 -8.77 -14.81
CA PHE A 108 -4.86 -8.98 -13.49
C PHE A 108 -4.32 -10.22 -12.78
N ARG A 109 -4.06 -11.31 -13.52
CA ARG A 109 -3.44 -12.51 -12.96
C ARG A 109 -2.00 -12.23 -12.48
N GLN A 110 -1.23 -11.46 -13.24
CA GLN A 110 0.12 -11.06 -12.86
C GLN A 110 0.14 -10.09 -11.67
N ILE A 111 -0.86 -9.21 -11.52
CA ILE A 111 -1.01 -8.41 -10.29
C ILE A 111 -1.12 -9.33 -9.08
N ASN A 112 -2.06 -10.27 -9.10
CA ASN A 112 -2.28 -11.17 -7.97
C ASN A 112 -1.03 -12.00 -7.66
N ALA A 113 -0.42 -12.62 -8.67
CA ALA A 113 0.81 -13.39 -8.50
C ALA A 113 1.99 -12.52 -8.02
N GLY A 114 2.04 -11.26 -8.45
CA GLY A 114 3.03 -10.29 -8.00
C GLY A 114 2.86 -9.93 -6.53
N LEU A 115 1.64 -9.66 -6.08
CA LEU A 115 1.34 -9.40 -4.67
C LEU A 115 1.70 -10.61 -3.81
N ASP A 116 1.37 -11.82 -4.26
CA ASP A 116 1.69 -13.06 -3.54
C ASP A 116 3.22 -13.22 -3.41
N SER A 117 3.95 -12.96 -4.50
CA SER A 117 5.43 -13.03 -4.51
C SER A 117 6.07 -11.93 -3.64
N LEU A 118 5.46 -10.74 -3.61
CA LEU A 118 5.93 -9.63 -2.77
C LEU A 118 5.77 -9.96 -1.30
N TRP A 119 4.61 -10.49 -0.92
CA TRP A 119 4.37 -10.95 0.45
C TRP A 119 5.37 -12.02 0.87
N SER A 120 5.57 -13.07 0.05
CA SER A 120 6.57 -14.09 0.35
C SER A 120 7.98 -13.51 0.50
N SER A 121 8.34 -12.52 -0.32
CA SER A 121 9.62 -11.84 -0.18
C SER A 121 9.74 -11.05 1.14
N LEU A 122 8.65 -10.44 1.61
CA LEU A 122 8.62 -9.74 2.90
C LEU A 122 8.72 -10.72 4.07
N GLU A 123 8.05 -11.87 3.99
CA GLU A 123 8.16 -12.94 4.98
C GLU A 123 9.59 -13.48 5.07
N HIS A 124 10.27 -13.67 3.92
CA HIS A 124 11.69 -14.05 3.89
C HIS A 124 12.63 -12.99 4.46
N LEU A 125 12.21 -11.73 4.52
CA LEU A 125 12.93 -10.65 5.19
C LEU A 125 12.60 -10.57 6.70
N GLY A 126 11.71 -11.44 7.20
CA GLY A 126 11.31 -11.50 8.60
C GLY A 126 10.09 -10.65 8.94
N TYR A 127 9.37 -10.11 7.95
CA TYR A 127 8.19 -9.28 8.17
C TYR A 127 6.90 -10.10 8.08
N ASN A 128 6.07 -9.98 9.12
CA ASN A 128 4.68 -10.41 9.15
C ASN A 128 3.74 -9.20 9.35
N ALA A 129 2.42 -9.40 9.29
CA ALA A 129 1.44 -8.32 9.39
C ALA A 129 1.57 -7.50 10.69
N LEU A 130 1.80 -8.17 11.82
CA LEU A 130 2.02 -7.51 13.11
C LEU A 130 3.29 -6.66 13.13
N SER A 131 4.39 -7.19 12.59
CA SER A 131 5.66 -6.46 12.52
C SER A 131 5.58 -5.24 11.60
N LEU A 132 4.81 -5.32 10.51
CA LEU A 132 4.57 -4.19 9.61
C LEU A 132 3.72 -3.13 10.30
N TYR A 133 2.67 -3.54 11.02
CA TYR A 133 1.89 -2.61 11.83
C TYR A 133 2.75 -1.90 12.88
N GLU A 134 3.53 -2.64 13.66
CA GLU A 134 4.41 -2.07 14.69
C GLU A 134 5.47 -1.14 14.11
N LEU A 135 6.00 -1.47 12.93
CA LEU A 135 6.95 -0.62 12.20
C LEU A 135 6.31 0.68 11.73
N LEU A 136 5.07 0.63 11.23
CA LEU A 136 4.40 1.73 10.52
C LEU A 136 3.42 2.52 11.40
N LYS A 137 3.18 2.10 12.65
CA LYS A 137 2.17 2.70 13.54
C LYS A 137 2.31 4.19 13.78
N ASN A 138 3.53 4.72 13.66
CA ASN A 138 3.83 6.14 13.87
C ASN A 138 3.61 6.98 12.60
N GLU A 139 3.35 6.35 11.45
CA GLU A 139 3.10 7.02 10.18
C GLU A 139 1.62 6.90 9.80
N ASN A 140 0.78 7.77 10.41
CA ASN A 140 -0.68 7.75 10.25
C ASN A 140 -1.13 7.72 8.78
N TRP A 141 -0.47 8.48 7.90
CA TRP A 141 -0.82 8.53 6.48
C TRP A 141 -0.68 7.16 5.78
N ILE A 142 0.22 6.29 6.24
CA ILE A 142 0.36 4.91 5.72
C ILE A 142 -0.79 4.04 6.23
N LEU A 143 -1.14 4.19 7.50
CA LEU A 143 -2.28 3.48 8.10
C LEU A 143 -3.60 3.87 7.43
N GLU A 144 -3.78 5.14 7.08
CA GLU A 144 -4.97 5.61 6.34
C GLU A 144 -5.09 4.92 4.97
N ILE A 145 -3.97 4.73 4.26
CA ILE A 145 -3.94 3.97 3.00
C ILE A 145 -4.40 2.54 3.26
N TYR A 146 -3.87 1.88 4.28
CA TYR A 146 -4.25 0.51 4.65
C TYR A 146 -5.73 0.38 4.99
N GLU A 147 -6.26 1.28 5.82
CA GLU A 147 -7.68 1.33 6.16
C GLU A 147 -8.56 1.52 4.93
N SER A 148 -8.11 2.31 3.95
CA SER A 148 -8.85 2.53 2.71
C SER A 148 -9.04 1.24 1.90
N TYR A 149 -8.07 0.32 1.95
CA TYR A 149 -8.17 -0.99 1.32
C TYR A 149 -9.05 -1.94 2.12
N ASN A 150 -8.88 -2.00 3.45
CA ASN A 150 -9.75 -2.81 4.30
C ASN A 150 -11.23 -2.43 4.15
N LYS A 151 -11.55 -1.13 4.09
CA LYS A 151 -12.93 -0.66 3.87
C LYS A 151 -13.49 -1.05 2.50
N LYS A 152 -12.66 -1.17 1.47
CA LYS A 152 -13.09 -1.63 0.13
C LYS A 152 -13.38 -3.12 0.13
N ASP A 153 -12.49 -3.91 0.71
CA ASP A 153 -12.66 -5.37 0.75
C ASP A 153 -13.89 -5.78 1.59
N LEU A 154 -14.13 -5.12 2.73
CA LEU A 154 -15.34 -5.34 3.55
C LEU A 154 -16.63 -5.08 2.76
N LYS A 155 -16.67 -4.01 1.96
CA LYS A 155 -17.83 -3.70 1.11
C LYS A 155 -18.02 -4.75 0.01
N GLU A 156 -16.93 -5.24 -0.59
CA GLU A 156 -17.01 -6.29 -1.60
C GLU A 156 -17.53 -7.61 -1.02
N GLU A 157 -17.11 -7.98 0.20
CA GLU A 157 -17.63 -9.15 0.92
C GLU A 157 -19.11 -9.02 1.25
N GLU A 158 -19.56 -7.85 1.74
CA GLU A 158 -20.98 -7.57 2.01
C GLU A 158 -21.85 -7.72 0.75
N ILE A 159 -21.41 -7.15 -0.39
CA ILE A 159 -22.13 -7.22 -1.66
C ILE A 159 -22.22 -8.67 -2.16
N GLN A 160 -21.12 -9.43 -2.06
CA GLN A 160 -21.11 -10.84 -2.47
C GLN A 160 -22.08 -11.67 -1.62
N ASN A 161 -22.06 -11.49 -0.30
CA ASN A 161 -22.95 -12.17 0.64
C ASN A 161 -24.43 -11.86 0.36
N LEU A 162 -24.76 -10.59 0.11
CA LEU A 162 -26.11 -10.18 -0.27
C LEU A 162 -26.56 -10.80 -1.60
N SER A 163 -25.66 -10.85 -2.60
CA SER A 163 -25.97 -11.49 -3.88
C SER A 163 -26.22 -13.00 -3.74
N PHE A 164 -25.43 -13.67 -2.90
CA PHE A 164 -25.55 -15.10 -2.64
C PHE A 164 -26.87 -15.43 -1.94
N LEU A 165 -27.25 -14.63 -0.93
CA LEU A 165 -28.56 -14.74 -0.27
C LEU A 165 -29.70 -14.53 -1.27
N GLY A 166 -29.60 -13.55 -2.16
CA GLY A 166 -30.57 -13.33 -3.24
C GLY A 166 -30.72 -14.54 -4.18
N MET A 167 -29.59 -15.17 -4.57
CA MET A 167 -29.60 -16.38 -5.39
C MET A 167 -30.22 -17.57 -4.66
N ALA A 168 -29.89 -17.77 -3.38
CA ALA A 168 -30.43 -18.86 -2.57
C ALA A 168 -31.96 -18.72 -2.37
N ILE A 169 -32.45 -17.50 -2.12
CA ILE A 169 -33.89 -17.22 -2.00
C ILE A 169 -34.63 -17.50 -3.31
N ASN A 170 -34.04 -17.16 -4.46
CA ASN A 170 -34.64 -17.43 -5.77
C ASN A 170 -34.70 -18.92 -6.11
N GLN A 171 -33.66 -19.70 -5.76
CA GLN A 171 -33.71 -21.17 -5.90
C GLN A 171 -34.81 -21.80 -5.05
N TYR A 172 -35.00 -21.32 -3.82
CA TYR A 172 -36.03 -21.84 -2.92
C TYR A 172 -37.46 -21.55 -3.43
N LYS A 173 -37.69 -20.35 -3.98
CA LYS A 173 -38.98 -20.00 -4.60
C LYS A 173 -39.30 -20.83 -5.84
N HIS A 174 -38.31 -21.13 -6.68
CA HIS A 174 -38.51 -22.01 -7.84
C HIS A 174 -38.75 -23.47 -7.45
N SER A 175 -38.11 -23.96 -6.38
CA SER A 175 -38.34 -25.31 -5.88
C SER A 175 -39.72 -25.49 -5.23
N SER A 176 -40.30 -24.47 -4.61
CA SER A 176 -41.64 -24.57 -4.02
C SER A 176 -42.76 -24.45 -5.06
N ALA A 177 -42.51 -23.77 -6.19
CA ALA A 177 -43.47 -23.62 -7.28
C ALA A 177 -43.60 -24.87 -8.17
N LEU A 178 -42.60 -25.76 -8.17
CA LEU A 178 -42.62 -27.04 -8.89
C LEU A 178 -43.20 -28.20 -8.06
N ALA A 179 -43.48 -27.98 -6.77
CA ALA A 179 -44.03 -28.98 -5.84
C ALA A 179 -45.55 -28.85 -5.62
N MET A 180 -46.22 -27.95 -6.36
CA MET A 180 -47.68 -27.81 -6.46
C MET A 180 -48.14 -28.23 -7.86
#